data_AF-A0A067DNP7-F1
#
_entry.id   AF-A0A067DNP7-F1
#
_cell.length_a   1.000
_cell.length_b   1.000
_cell.length_c   1.000
_cell.angle_alpha   90.00
_cell.angle_beta   90.00
_cell.angle_gamma   90.00
#
_symmetry.space_group_name_H-M   'P 1'
#
loop_
_entity.id
_entity.type
_entity.pdbx_description
1 polymer ?
#
loop_
_entity_poly.entity_id
_entity_poly.type
_entity_poly.pdbx_seq_one_letter_code
_entity_poly.pdbx_strand_id
1 'polypeptide(L)'
;TKFEFDMSMPHILNYVTHSMVERYLDHRYNCHKHFKKYATPSEARQHAYKNISQQDWDWLCNHFESDKFKEKVRKNVDNRKKLKYNHRGGSLSFPGHREKK
;
A
#
# COMPACT_ATOMS: atom_id res chain seq x y z
N THR A 1 -14.30 27.14 0.02
CA THR A 1 -14.89 26.66 1.28
C THR A 1 -13.84 25.88 2.03
N LYS A 2 -13.41 26.35 3.19
CA LYS A 2 -12.43 25.64 4.04
C LYS A 2 -13.24 24.69 4.93
N PHE A 3 -13.08 23.38 4.74
CA PHE A 3 -13.69 22.39 5.61
C PHE A 3 -12.83 22.32 6.88
N GLU A 4 -13.41 22.70 8.02
CA GLU A 4 -12.76 22.58 9.31
C GLU A 4 -13.17 21.24 9.93
N PHE A 5 -12.17 20.37 10.11
CA PHE A 5 -12.36 19.07 10.75
C PHE A 5 -11.95 19.21 12.22
N ASP A 6 -12.86 18.88 13.13
CA ASP A 6 -12.50 18.70 14.53
C ASP A 6 -11.82 17.34 14.70
N MET A 7 -10.49 17.36 14.72
CA MET A 7 -9.65 16.18 14.89
C MET A 7 -9.69 15.60 16.32
N SER A 8 -10.37 16.26 17.27
CA SER A 8 -10.60 15.70 18.61
C SER A 8 -11.68 14.61 18.60
N MET A 9 -12.58 14.62 17.60
CA MET A 9 -13.61 13.59 17.45
C MET A 9 -12.98 12.27 16.96
N PRO A 10 -13.10 11.16 17.72
CA PRO A 10 -12.42 9.90 17.39
C PRO A 10 -12.80 9.33 16.01
N HIS A 11 -14.06 9.45 15.60
CA HIS A 11 -14.51 8.93 14.32
C HIS A 11 -13.93 9.73 13.13
N ILE A 12 -13.76 11.05 13.27
CA ILE A 12 -13.13 11.89 12.26
C ILE A 12 -11.63 11.57 12.17
N LEU A 13 -10.95 11.53 13.32
CA LEU A 13 -9.53 11.18 13.38
C LEU A 13 -9.27 9.81 12.74
N ASN A 14 -10.09 8.80 13.06
CA ASN A 14 -9.98 7.46 12.49
C ASN A 14 -10.20 7.47 10.98
N TYR A 15 -11.22 8.18 10.50
CA TYR A 15 -11.51 8.28 9.07
C TYR A 15 -10.37 8.94 8.29
N VAL A 16 -9.88 10.08 8.78
CA VAL A 16 -8.77 10.81 8.14
C VAL A 16 -7.50 9.95 8.16
N THR A 17 -7.17 9.34 9.30
CA THR A 17 -5.99 8.48 9.43
C THR A 17 -6.08 7.29 8.48
N HIS A 18 -7.21 6.61 8.43
CA HIS A 18 -7.42 5.48 7.52
C HIS A 18 -7.27 5.90 6.06
N SER A 19 -7.89 7.02 5.68
CA SER A 19 -7.80 7.56 4.32
C SER A 19 -6.36 7.89 3.94
N MET A 20 -5.59 8.50 4.84
CA MET A 20 -4.18 8.81 4.63
C MET A 20 -3.33 7.54 4.52
N VAL A 21 -3.59 6.52 5.35
CA VAL A 21 -2.93 5.22 5.27
C VAL A 21 -3.19 4.57 3.92
N GLU A 22 -4.44 4.51 3.45
CA GLU A 22 -4.77 3.95 2.15
C GLU A 22 -4.07 4.69 1.01
N ARG A 23 -4.13 6.03 1.01
CA ARG A 23 -3.43 6.85 0.00
C ARG A 23 -1.93 6.57 -0.01
N TYR A 24 -1.32 6.42 1.17
CA TYR A 24 0.10 6.12 1.28
C TYR A 24 0.44 4.71 0.79
N LEU A 25 -0.39 3.71 1.09
CA LEU A 25 -0.22 2.35 0.59
C LEU A 25 -0.31 2.29 -0.94
N ASP A 26 -1.29 2.99 -1.53
CA ASP A 26 -1.44 3.11 -2.98
C ASP A 26 -0.23 3.81 -3.61
N HIS A 27 0.23 4.90 -3.00
CA HIS A 27 1.43 5.60 -3.46
C HIS A 27 2.65 4.66 -3.46
N ARG A 28 2.89 3.95 -2.35
CA ARG A 28 3.96 2.97 -2.25
C ARG A 28 3.85 1.84 -3.27
N TYR A 29 2.64 1.35 -3.53
CA TYR A 29 2.40 0.34 -4.56
C TYR A 29 2.81 0.86 -5.94
N ASN A 30 2.42 2.09 -6.28
CA ASN A 30 2.78 2.72 -7.54
C ASN A 30 4.28 2.98 -7.67
N CYS A 31 4.94 3.40 -6.59
CA CYS A 31 6.40 3.52 -6.50
C CYS A 31 7.08 2.18 -6.78
N HIS A 32 6.64 1.10 -6.14
CA HIS A 32 7.23 -0.22 -6.37
C HIS A 32 6.97 -0.72 -7.80
N LYS A 33 5.78 -0.46 -8.36
CA LYS A 33 5.46 -0.77 -9.76
C LYS A 33 6.38 -0.02 -10.72
N HIS A 34 6.70 1.24 -10.43
CA HIS A 34 7.65 2.03 -11.21
C HIS A 34 9.08 1.50 -11.10
N PHE A 35 9.54 1.21 -9.89
CA PHE A 35 10.86 0.60 -9.63
C PHE A 35 11.08 -0.68 -10.46
N LYS A 36 10.05 -1.54 -10.53
CA LYS A 36 10.10 -2.80 -11.28
C LYS A 36 10.14 -2.67 -12.82
N LYS A 37 9.98 -1.47 -13.38
CA LYS A 37 10.08 -1.27 -14.84
C LYS A 37 11.51 -1.37 -15.35
N TYR A 38 12.48 -1.13 -14.48
CA TYR A 38 13.90 -1.11 -14.81
C TYR A 38 14.53 -2.46 -14.54
N ALA A 39 15.55 -2.81 -15.32
CA ALA A 39 16.20 -4.12 -15.21
C ALA A 39 17.08 -4.21 -13.96
N THR A 40 17.69 -3.08 -13.58
CA THR A 40 18.59 -3.02 -12.42
C THR A 40 18.13 -1.98 -11.40
N PRO A 41 18.41 -2.19 -10.10
CA PRO A 41 18.10 -1.19 -9.09
C PRO A 41 18.88 0.12 -9.25
N SER A 42 20.10 0.05 -9.79
CA SER A 42 20.92 1.24 -10.10
C SER A 42 20.23 2.14 -11.12
N GLU A 43 19.72 1.55 -12.21
CA GLU A 43 18.93 2.26 -13.22
C GLU A 43 17.63 2.82 -12.60
N ALA A 44 16.92 2.03 -11.78
CA ALA A 44 15.70 2.50 -11.11
C ALA A 44 15.94 3.72 -10.21
N ARG A 45 17.10 3.83 -9.55
CA ARG A 45 17.45 4.97 -8.68
C ARG A 45 17.65 6.26 -9.45
N GLN A 46 18.13 6.19 -10.69
CA GLN A 46 18.29 7.36 -11.57
C GLN A 46 16.94 7.90 -12.07
N HIS A 47 15.88 7.10 -12.00
CA HIS A 47 14.56 7.44 -12.49
C HIS A 47 13.53 7.54 -11.36
N ALA A 48 13.65 8.59 -10.54
CA ALA A 48 12.70 8.86 -9.46
C ALA A 48 11.24 8.84 -9.92
N TYR A 49 10.37 8.31 -9.06
CA TYR A 49 8.93 8.40 -9.29
C TYR A 49 8.48 9.87 -9.29
N LYS A 50 7.33 10.17 -9.91
CA LYS A 50 6.84 11.55 -9.96
C LYS A 50 6.54 12.08 -8.55
N ASN A 51 6.79 13.37 -8.34
CA ASN A 51 6.45 14.10 -7.11
C ASN A 51 7.04 13.50 -5.81
N ILE A 52 8.18 12.81 -5.88
CA ILE A 52 8.96 12.39 -4.72
C ILE A 52 10.37 12.97 -4.83
N SER A 53 10.96 13.34 -3.68
CA SER A 53 12.35 13.79 -3.66
C SER A 53 13.30 12.64 -4.00
N GLN A 54 14.49 12.94 -4.51
CA GLN A 54 15.49 11.91 -4.79
C GLN A 54 15.89 11.16 -3.51
N GLN A 55 16.01 11.87 -2.38
CA GLN A 55 16.33 11.27 -1.08
C GLN A 55 15.28 10.25 -0.63
N ASP A 56 13.99 10.59 -0.72
CA ASP A 56 12.91 9.68 -0.36
C ASP A 56 12.81 8.51 -1.35
N TRP A 57 13.10 8.77 -2.63
CA TRP A 57 13.16 7.72 -3.65
C TRP A 57 14.29 6.73 -3.39
N ASP A 58 15.48 7.19 -3.03
CA ASP A 58 16.61 6.33 -2.69
C ASP A 58 16.32 5.47 -1.46
N TRP A 59 15.64 6.05 -0.46
CA TRP A 59 15.15 5.31 0.71
C TRP A 59 14.14 4.22 0.31
N LEU A 60 13.18 4.53 -0.58
CA LEU A 60 12.24 3.53 -1.09
C LEU A 60 12.92 2.44 -1.91
N CYS A 61 13.90 2.77 -2.75
CA CYS A 61 14.70 1.80 -3.49
C CYS A 61 15.43 0.85 -2.53
N ASN A 62 16.10 1.38 -1.50
CA ASN A 62 16.73 0.58 -0.44
C ASN A 62 15.71 -0.36 0.23
N HIS A 63 14.50 0.16 0.52
CA HIS A 63 13.43 -0.63 1.11
C HIS A 63 12.98 -1.77 0.18
N PHE A 64 12.81 -1.53 -1.12
CA PHE A 64 12.42 -2.56 -2.08
C PHE A 64 13.51 -3.61 -2.31
N GLU A 65 14.77 -3.22 -2.19
CA GLU A 65 15.91 -4.13 -2.29
C GLU A 65 16.16 -4.94 -1.02
N SER A 66 15.61 -4.53 0.12
CA SER A 66 15.78 -5.25 1.38
C SER A 66 15.25 -6.69 1.29
N ASP A 67 15.99 -7.63 1.88
CA ASP A 67 15.61 -9.05 1.86
C ASP A 67 14.27 -9.29 2.55
N LYS A 68 14.00 -8.56 3.63
CA LYS A 68 12.71 -8.59 4.33
C LYS A 68 11.55 -8.24 3.40
N PHE A 69 11.71 -7.24 2.54
CA PHE A 69 10.69 -6.87 1.58
C PHE A 69 10.54 -7.91 0.47
N LYS A 70 11.66 -8.37 -0.11
CA LYS A 70 11.68 -9.40 -1.15
C LYS A 70 11.02 -10.70 -0.66
N GLU A 71 11.32 -11.13 0.56
CA GLU A 71 10.72 -12.32 1.16
C GLU A 71 9.19 -12.16 1.35
N LYS A 72 8.76 -10.99 1.84
CA LYS A 72 7.33 -10.66 1.98
C LYS A 72 6.62 -10.70 0.63
N VAL A 73 7.20 -10.12 -0.41
CA VAL A 73 6.62 -10.14 -1.76
C VAL A 73 6.55 -11.56 -2.30
N ARG A 74 7.60 -12.37 -2.14
CA ARG A 74 7.60 -13.79 -2.53
C ARG A 74 6.45 -14.56 -1.88
N LYS A 75 6.33 -14.48 -0.56
CA LYS A 75 5.23 -15.12 0.20
C LYS A 75 3.86 -14.66 -0.30
N ASN A 76 3.68 -13.38 -0.54
CA ASN A 76 2.41 -12.84 -1.05
C ASN A 76 2.05 -13.37 -2.44
N VAL A 77 3.04 -13.46 -3.34
CA VAL A 77 2.85 -14.04 -4.68
C VAL A 77 2.48 -15.53 -4.58
N ASP A 78 3.19 -16.28 -3.75
CA ASP A 78 2.90 -17.72 -3.56
C ASP A 78 1.52 -17.96 -2.93
N ASN A 79 1.13 -17.13 -1.96
CA ASN A 79 -0.21 -17.18 -1.39
C ASN A 79 -1.29 -16.83 -2.42
N ARG A 80 -1.03 -15.85 -3.29
CA ARG A 80 -1.95 -15.51 -4.40
C ARG A 80 -2.06 -16.63 -5.42
N LYS A 81 -0.97 -17.34 -5.73
CA LYS A 81 -1.01 -18.52 -6.63
C LYS A 81 -1.85 -19.67 -6.07
N LYS A 82 -1.91 -19.82 -4.74
CA LYS A 82 -2.73 -20.85 -4.07
C LYS A 82 -4.22 -20.51 -4.01
N LEU A 83 -4.61 -19.27 -4.33
CA LEU A 83 -5.99 -18.81 -4.25
C LEU A 83 -6.81 -19.42 -5.42
N LYS A 84 -7.65 -20.41 -5.12
CA LYS A 84 -8.47 -21.12 -6.13
C LYS A 84 -9.66 -20.30 -6.62
N TYR A 85 -10.26 -19.49 -5.75
CA TYR A 85 -11.48 -18.75 -6.03
C TYR A 85 -11.37 -17.31 -5.54
N ASN A 86 -11.84 -16.36 -6.34
CA ASN A 86 -11.96 -14.98 -5.93
C ASN A 86 -13.31 -14.80 -5.20
N HIS A 87 -13.28 -14.80 -3.87
CA HIS A 87 -14.47 -14.54 -3.05
C HIS A 87 -14.99 -13.11 -3.28
N ARG A 88 -16.30 -12.96 -3.58
CA ARG A 88 -16.97 -11.66 -3.77
C ARG A 88 -17.79 -11.20 -2.55
N GLY A 89 -17.84 -12.00 -1.48
CA GLY A 89 -18.66 -11.76 -0.29
C GLY A 89 -18.08 -10.76 0.71
N GLY A 90 -16.98 -10.10 0.40
CA GLY A 90 -16.24 -9.27 1.35
C GLY A 90 -15.49 -10.10 2.40
N SER A 91 -15.00 -9.43 3.44
CA SER A 91 -14.25 -10.05 4.55
C SER A 91 -15.14 -10.67 5.62
N LEU A 92 -16.44 -10.36 5.61
CA LEU A 92 -17.40 -10.87 6.59
C LEU A 92 -18.12 -12.10 6.04
N SER A 93 -18.26 -13.12 6.88
CA SER A 93 -19.12 -14.26 6.59
C SER A 93 -20.59 -13.83 6.53
N PHE A 94 -21.45 -14.68 5.96
CA PHE A 94 -22.89 -14.42 5.93
C PHE A 94 -23.50 -14.22 7.34
N PRO A 95 -23.12 -15.00 8.37
CA PRO A 95 -23.51 -14.71 9.76
C PRO A 95 -22.97 -13.38 10.29
N GLY A 96 -21.71 -13.03 10.01
CA GLY A 96 -21.10 -11.77 10.50
C GLY A 96 -21.76 -10.50 9.97
N HIS A 97 -22.46 -10.57 8.83
CA HIS A 97 -23.30 -9.47 8.36
C HIS A 97 -24.63 -9.35 9.11
N ARG A 98 -25.15 -10.45 9.68
CA ARG A 98 -26.40 -10.45 10.45
C ARG A 98 -26.19 -9.94 11.88
N GLU A 99 -25.03 -10.19 12.47
CA GLU A 99 -24.68 -9.76 13.83
C GLU A 99 -24.33 -8.26 13.92
N LYS A 100 -24.03 -7.61 12.79
CA LYS A 100 -23.74 -6.16 12.71
C LYS A 100 -24.98 -5.28 12.50
N LYS A 101 -26.16 -5.88 12.31
CA LYS A 101 -27.44 -5.16 12.29
C LYS A 101 -27.99 -5.05 13.69
#